data_AF-A0A8J8JGF5-F1
#
_entry.id   AF-A0A8J8JGF5-F1
#
_cell.length_a   1.000
_cell.length_b   1.000
_cell.length_c   1.000
_cell.angle_alpha   90.00
_cell.angle_beta   90.00
_cell.angle_gamma   90.00
#
_symmetry.space_group_name_H-M   'P 1'
#
loop_
_entity.id
_entity.type
_entity.pdbx_description
1 polymer ?
#
loop_
_entity_poly.entity_id
_entity_poly.type
_entity_poly.pdbx_seq_one_letter_code
_entity_poly.pdbx_strand_id
1 'polypeptide(L)' 'MTTVIKRDAGRFMKELRAHYGDVWKIPTSKYLLQPDFVVVDPKSGKKTKVSFVSLDDGEVVGVVYDELG' A
#
# COMPACT_ATOMS: atom_id res chain seq x y z
N MET A 1 13.13 -4.44 1.08
CA MET A 1 13.51 -4.05 -0.31
C MET A 1 12.24 -3.58 -0.99
N THR A 2 12.19 -2.33 -1.46
CA THR A 2 10.95 -1.76 -2.03
C THR A 2 10.80 -2.13 -3.50
N THR A 3 9.65 -2.69 -3.86
CA THR A 3 9.31 -3.06 -5.24
C THR A 3 8.47 -1.97 -5.90
N VAL A 4 8.85 -1.54 -7.11
CA VAL A 4 8.07 -0.54 -7.86
C VAL A 4 7.15 -1.25 -8.84
N ILE A 5 5.86 -0.99 -8.75
CA ILE A 5 4.82 -1.55 -9.62
C ILE A 5 4.23 -0.43 -10.46
N LYS A 6 4.17 -0.59 -11.79
CA LYS A 6 3.45 0.33 -12.68
C LYS A 6 2.05 -0.19 -12.94
N ARG A 7 1.05 0.37 -12.24
CA ARG A 7 -0.36 -0.05 -12.35
C ARG A 7 -1.28 1.08 -11.92
N ASP A 8 -2.52 1.04 -12.40
CA ASP A 8 -3.58 1.91 -11.90
C ASP A 8 -3.72 1.75 -10.37
N ALA A 9 -3.37 2.79 -9.64
CA ALA A 9 -3.32 2.76 -8.18
C ALA A 9 -4.71 2.54 -7.57
N GLY A 10 -5.75 3.12 -8.16
CA GLY A 10 -7.13 2.96 -7.68
C GLY A 10 -7.60 1.52 -7.79
N ARG A 11 -7.35 0.87 -8.93
CA ARG A 11 -7.66 -0.54 -9.15
C ARG A 11 -6.84 -1.44 -8.21
N PHE A 12 -5.55 -1.16 -8.05
CA PHE A 12 -4.69 -1.92 -7.16
C PHE A 12 -5.18 -1.88 -5.71
N MET A 13 -5.50 -0.68 -5.20
CA MET A 13 -6.05 -0.53 -3.84
C MET A 13 -7.42 -1.19 -3.68
N LYS A 14 -8.25 -1.21 -4.73
CA LYS A 14 -9.54 -1.91 -4.72
C LYS A 14 -9.35 -3.43 -4.62
N GLU A 15 -8.38 -3.99 -5.35
CA GLU A 15 -8.03 -5.41 -5.26
C GLU A 15 -7.49 -5.74 -3.85
N LEU A 16 -6.63 -4.91 -3.28
CA LEU A 16 -6.14 -5.10 -1.91
C LEU A 16 -7.28 -5.10 -0.89
N ARG A 17 -8.24 -4.19 -0.97
CA ARG A 17 -9.42 -4.19 -0.07
C ARG A 17 -10.33 -5.41 -0.25
N ALA A 18 -10.29 -6.07 -1.40
CA ALA A 18 -11.06 -7.29 -1.64
C ALA A 18 -10.35 -8.54 -1.06
N HIS A 19 -9.02 -8.52 -1.00
CA HIS A 19 -8.21 -9.65 -0.52
C HIS A 19 -7.81 -9.54 0.96
N TYR A 20 -7.69 -8.32 1.49
CA TYR A 20 -7.28 -8.04 2.85
C TYR A 20 -8.40 -7.32 3.60
N GLY A 21 -8.74 -7.80 4.80
CA GLY A 21 -9.80 -7.21 5.63
C GLY A 21 -9.45 -5.83 6.19
N ASP A 22 -8.16 -5.59 6.44
CA ASP A 22 -7.67 -4.36 7.07
C ASP A 22 -6.77 -3.58 6.13
N VAL A 23 -7.33 -2.54 5.49
CA VAL A 23 -6.59 -1.64 4.60
C VAL A 23 -6.77 -0.20 5.05
N TRP A 24 -5.73 0.36 5.65
CA TRP A 24 -5.77 1.69 6.25
C TRP A 24 -4.92 2.71 5.49
N LYS A 25 -5.51 3.87 5.23
CA LYS A 25 -4.75 5.03 4.76
C LYS A 25 -4.17 5.74 5.97
N ILE A 26 -2.85 5.63 6.17
CA ILE A 26 -2.17 6.26 7.31
C ILE A 26 -1.03 7.12 6.75
N PRO A 27 -1.31 8.41 6.48
CA PRO A 27 -0.28 9.35 6.05
C PRO A 27 0.86 9.38 7.06
N THR A 28 2.10 9.50 6.60
CA THR A 28 3.31 9.60 7.45
C THR A 28 3.56 8.40 8.38
N SER A 29 2.89 7.26 8.15
CA SER A 29 3.09 6.05 8.95
C SER A 29 4.55 5.59 8.91
N LYS A 30 5.09 5.16 10.06
CA LYS A 30 6.44 4.60 10.17
C LYS A 30 6.62 3.38 9.27
N TYR A 31 5.55 2.61 9.03
CA TYR A 31 5.54 1.47 8.13
C TYR A 31 5.83 1.86 6.66
N LEU A 32 5.61 3.13 6.28
CA LEU A 32 5.81 3.63 4.91
C LEU A 32 7.16 4.33 4.71
N LEU A 33 8.04 4.32 5.72
CA LEU A 33 9.43 4.77 5.58
C LEU A 33 10.22 3.84 4.66
N GLN A 34 9.96 2.54 4.73
CA GLN A 34 10.48 1.51 3.83
C GLN A 34 9.32 0.67 3.30
N PRO A 35 8.57 1.18 2.32
CA PRO A 35 7.40 0.47 1.83
C PRO A 35 7.78 -0.81 1.10
N ASP A 36 6.92 -1.82 1.18
CA ASP A 36 7.07 -3.05 0.39
C ASP A 36 6.87 -2.76 -1.10
N PHE A 37 5.87 -1.91 -1.40
CA PHE A 37 5.53 -1.54 -2.76
C PHE A 37 5.39 -0.03 -2.94
N VAL A 38 5.82 0.44 -4.10
CA VAL A 38 5.47 1.77 -4.63
C VAL A 38 4.71 1.55 -5.92
N VAL A 39 3.41 1.80 -5.87
CA VAL A 39 2.51 1.70 -7.02
C VAL A 39 2.52 3.05 -7.74
N VAL A 40 2.94 3.04 -8.99
CA VAL A 40 2.99 4.23 -9.84
C VAL A 40 1.89 4.12 -10.88
N ASP A 41 0.95 5.05 -10.83
CA ASP A 41 -0.08 5.18 -11.85
C ASP A 41 0.57 5.69 -13.16
N PRO A 42 0.56 4.89 -14.25
CA PRO A 42 1.18 5.28 -15.50
C PRO A 42 0.46 6.44 -16.20
N LYS A 43 -0.82 6.70 -15.88
CA LYS A 43 -1.61 7.78 -16.51
C LYS A 43 -1.39 9.12 -15.80
N SER A 44 -1.41 9.11 -14.47
CA SER A 44 -1.34 10.34 -13.66
C SER A 44 0.05 10.61 -13.08
N GLY A 45 0.95 9.63 -13.09
CA GLY A 45 2.25 9.71 -12.42
C GLY A 45 2.17 9.62 -10.90
N LYS A 46 0.97 9.53 -10.32
CA LYS A 46 0.75 9.43 -8.87
C LYS A 46 1.43 8.20 -8.31
N LYS A 47 2.00 8.34 -7.13
CA LYS A 47 2.70 7.26 -6.43
C LYS A 47 1.98 6.93 -5.15
N THR A 48 1.73 5.66 -4.92
CA THR A 48 1.14 5.15 -3.68
C THR A 48 2.14 4.24 -3.02
N LYS A 49 2.56 4.59 -1.80
CA LYS A 49 3.36 3.70 -0.96
C LYS A 49 2.43 2.70 -0.29
N VAL A 50 2.82 1.43 -0.25
CA VAL A 50 2.05 0.36 0.35
C VAL A 50 2.99 -0.52 1.17
N SER A 51 2.59 -0.84 2.40
CA SER A 51 3.28 -1.76 3.30
C SER A 51 2.30 -2.77 3.86
N PHE A 52 2.77 -4.01 3.98
CA PHE A 52 2.07 -5.09 4.65
C PHE A 52 2.57 -5.15 6.10
N VAL A 53 1.65 -5.09 7.05
CA VAL A 53 1.95 -5.10 8.49
C VAL A 53 1.31 -6.30 9.13
N SER A 54 2.08 -7.12 9.83
CA SER A 54 1.53 -8.15 10.69
C SER A 54 1.05 -7.50 11.97
N LEU A 55 -0.22 -7.68 12.32
CA LEU A 55 -0.72 -7.36 13.65
C LEU A 55 -0.27 -8.46 14.63
N ASP A 56 -0.16 -8.10 15.92
CA ASP A 56 0.46 -8.92 16.98
C ASP A 56 -0.13 -10.33 17.14
N ASP A 57 -1.31 -10.59 16.56
CA ASP A 57 -1.96 -11.91 16.55
C ASP A 57 -1.36 -12.90 15.52
N GLY A 58 -0.36 -12.48 14.72
CA GLY A 58 0.40 -13.36 13.83
C GLY A 58 -0.35 -13.88 12.59
N GLU A 59 -1.68 -13.78 12.55
CA GLU A 59 -2.52 -14.22 11.42
C GLU A 59 -2.98 -13.10 10.49
N VAL A 60 -3.09 -11.85 11.00
CA VAL A 60 -3.67 -10.75 10.23
C VAL A 60 -2.58 -9.87 9.63
N VAL A 61 -2.46 -9.91 8.31
CA VAL A 61 -1.65 -8.97 7.54
C VAL A 61 -2.52 -7.79 7.14
N GLY A 62 -2.40 -6.69 7.88
CA GLY A 62 -2.98 -5.40 7.51
C GLY A 62 -2.19 -4.75 6.38
N VAL A 63 -2.83 -3.85 5.63
CA VAL A 63 -2.21 -3.07 4.58
C VAL A 63 -2.26 -1.60 4.96
N VAL A 64 -1.10 -0.97 5.08
CA VAL A 64 -0.99 0.47 5.27
C VAL A 64 -0.58 1.10 3.95
N TYR A 65 -1.25 2.18 3.55
CA TYR A 65 -0.89 2.91 2.35
C TYR A 65 -0.96 4.42 2.52
N ASP A 66 -0.20 5.13 1.68
CA ASP A 66 -0.28 6.58 1.55
C ASP A 66 -0.06 7.00 0.09
N GLU A 67 -0.78 8.03 -0.32
CA GLU A 67 -0.70 8.59 -1.65
C GLU A 67 0.25 9.79 -1.61
N LEU A 68 1.36 9.70 -2.33
CA LEU A 68 2.25 10.82 -2.57
C LEU A 68 1.64 11.65 -3.69
N GLY A 69 1.04 12.78 -3.31
CA GLY A 69 0.51 13.81 -4.22
C GLY A 69 1.60 14.43 -5.08
#